data_AF-A0A9P0CM62-F1
#
_entry.id   AF-A0A9P0CM62-F1
#
_cell.length_a   1.000
_cell.length_b   1.000
_cell.length_c   1.000
_cell.angle_alpha   90.00
_cell.angle_beta   90.00
_cell.angle_gamma   90.00
#
_symmetry.space_group_name_H-M   'P 1'
#
loop_
_entity.id
_entity.type
_entity.pdbx_description
1 polymer ?
#
loop_
_entity_poly.entity_id
_entity_poly.type
_entity_poly.pdbx_seq_one_letter_code
_entity_poly.pdbx_strand_id
1 'polypeptide(L)'
;MSKRRRSRKARGPQLKKRDDDDDVLEQNNLQFLDSLPKSIDDICKIEVSTRGQTSNDLWKEHRSNMLTASNFGTVCKLRKTTDPKRLLIIYYFHLFTDQSLQNGDKIMNLLR
;
A
#
# COMPACT_ATOMS: atom_id res chain seq x y z
N MET A 1 6.05 -36.14 -28.10
CA MET A 1 6.00 -34.77 -27.54
C MET A 1 5.78 -34.83 -26.04
N SER A 2 6.82 -34.57 -25.24
CA SER A 2 6.76 -34.63 -23.77
C SER A 2 6.20 -33.32 -23.20
N LYS A 3 5.06 -33.38 -22.50
CA LYS A 3 4.45 -32.22 -21.85
C LYS A 3 5.29 -31.85 -20.62
N ARG A 4 5.99 -30.71 -20.67
CA ARG A 4 6.66 -30.08 -19.52
C ARG A 4 5.65 -29.91 -18.37
N ARG A 5 5.77 -30.72 -17.32
CA ARG A 5 5.02 -30.54 -16.07
C ARG A 5 5.50 -29.24 -15.43
N ARG A 6 4.65 -28.21 -15.37
CA ARG A 6 4.95 -26.98 -14.63
C ARG A 6 5.14 -27.36 -13.16
N SER A 7 6.34 -27.12 -12.62
CA SER A 7 6.63 -27.28 -11.20
C SER A 7 5.63 -26.45 -10.39
N ARG A 8 4.90 -27.12 -9.49
CA ARG A 8 4.02 -26.45 -8.52
C ARG A 8 4.94 -25.66 -7.59
N LYS A 9 5.07 -24.34 -7.82
CA LYS A 9 5.72 -23.43 -6.87
C LYS A 9 5.12 -23.73 -5.49
N ALA A 10 5.98 -24.10 -4.54
CA ALA A 10 5.57 -24.30 -3.15
C ALA A 10 4.84 -23.03 -2.72
N ARG A 11 3.54 -23.15 -2.42
CA ARG A 11 2.80 -22.07 -1.78
C ARG A 11 3.53 -21.84 -0.45
N GLY A 12 3.98 -20.60 -0.22
CA GLY A 12 4.68 -20.22 1.00
C GLY A 12 3.87 -20.62 2.25
N PRO A 13 4.47 -20.53 3.45
CA PRO A 13 3.80 -20.90 4.69
C PRO A 13 2.39 -20.33 4.72
N GLN A 14 1.39 -21.19 4.82
CA GLN A 14 0.02 -20.77 5.06
C GLN A 14 0.04 -20.04 6.41
N LEU A 15 -0.14 -18.72 6.38
CA LEU A 15 -0.39 -17.96 7.60
C LEU A 15 -1.61 -18.61 8.26
N LYS A 16 -1.41 -19.19 9.44
CA LYS A 16 -2.50 -19.71 10.25
C LYS A 16 -3.49 -18.56 10.42
N LYS A 17 -4.73 -18.74 9.96
CA LYS A 17 -5.79 -17.78 10.27
C LYS A 17 -5.78 -17.62 11.79
N ARG A 18 -5.69 -16.38 12.27
CA ARG A 18 -5.94 -16.12 13.68
C ARG A 18 -7.39 -16.51 13.91
N ASP A 19 -7.66 -17.24 14.98
CA ASP A 19 -9.02 -17.55 15.43
C ASP A 19 -9.61 -16.30 16.10
N ASP A 20 -9.44 -15.13 15.46
CA ASP A 20 -10.07 -13.89 15.90
C ASP A 20 -11.56 -14.08 15.62
N ASP A 21 -12.39 -13.88 16.64
CA ASP A 21 -13.85 -13.92 16.52
C ASP A 21 -14.29 -12.95 15.40
N ASP A 22 -15.20 -13.39 14.52
CA ASP A 22 -15.65 -12.59 13.37
C ASP A 22 -16.19 -11.23 13.84
N ASP A 23 -16.81 -11.19 15.03
CA ASP A 23 -17.32 -9.97 15.67
C ASP A 23 -16.18 -9.00 16.07
N VAL A 24 -15.05 -9.52 16.55
CA VAL A 24 -13.88 -8.72 16.93
C VAL A 24 -13.22 -8.12 15.69
N LEU A 25 -13.15 -8.88 14.60
CA LEU A 25 -12.62 -8.36 13.33
C LEU A 25 -13.50 -7.24 12.77
N GLU A 26 -14.82 -7.42 12.81
CA GLU A 26 -15.76 -6.40 12.35
C GLU A 26 -15.65 -5.11 13.19
N GLN A 27 -15.57 -5.23 14.51
CA GLN A 27 -15.37 -4.09 15.40
C GLN A 27 -14.07 -3.33 15.10
N ASN A 28 -12.97 -4.05 14.87
CA ASN A 28 -11.69 -3.44 14.50
C ASN A 28 -11.77 -2.70 13.15
N ASN A 29 -12.49 -3.25 12.18
CA ASN A 29 -12.68 -2.61 10.88
C ASN A 29 -13.48 -1.31 11.00
N LEU A 30 -14.57 -1.32 11.79
CA LEU A 30 -15.38 -0.11 12.03
C LEU A 30 -14.55 0.97 12.73
N GLN A 31 -13.82 0.60 13.78
CA GLN A 31 -12.93 1.53 14.48
C GLN A 31 -11.85 2.11 13.56
N PHE A 32 -11.30 1.30 12.64
CA PHE A 32 -10.35 1.78 11.65
C PHE A 32 -11.00 2.79 10.69
N LEU A 33 -12.20 2.50 10.18
CA LEU A 33 -12.92 3.40 9.28
C LEU A 33 -13.23 4.75 9.95
N ASP A 34 -13.63 4.73 11.22
CA ASP A 34 -13.88 5.93 12.02
C ASP A 34 -12.61 6.77 12.25
N SER A 35 -11.43 6.14 12.20
CA SER A 35 -10.14 6.82 12.37
C SER A 35 -9.62 7.50 11.09
N LEU A 36 -10.19 7.18 9.92
CA LEU A 36 -9.80 7.72 8.61
C LEU A 36 -10.09 9.22 8.43
N PRO A 37 -11.30 9.75 8.75
CA PRO A 37 -11.56 11.17 8.61
C PRO A 37 -10.61 11.98 9.49
N LYS A 38 -9.95 12.98 8.90
CA LYS A 38 -9.05 13.91 9.60
C LYS A 38 -9.63 15.31 9.53
N SER A 39 -9.44 16.08 10.61
CA SER A 39 -9.76 17.49 10.61
C SER A 39 -8.80 18.25 9.67
N ILE A 40 -9.20 19.45 9.23
CA ILE A 40 -8.33 20.31 8.41
C ILE A 40 -7.01 20.61 9.15
N ASP A 41 -7.08 20.83 10.46
CA ASP A 41 -5.89 21.09 11.27
C ASP A 41 -4.95 19.89 11.31
N ASP A 42 -5.49 18.67 11.41
CA ASP A 42 -4.69 17.44 11.38
C ASP A 42 -4.07 17.22 10.00
N ILE A 43 -4.79 17.53 8.93
CA ILE A 43 -4.26 17.49 7.56
C ILE A 43 -3.07 18.45 7.42
N CYS A 44 -3.20 19.68 7.91
CA CYS A 44 -2.12 20.67 7.90
C CYS A 44 -0.91 20.20 8.72
N LYS A 45 -1.13 19.62 9.91
CA LYS A 45 -0.04 19.07 10.74
C LYS A 45 0.66 17.90 10.06
N ILE A 46 -0.10 17.00 9.44
CA ILE A 46 0.45 15.86 8.70
C ILE A 46 1.26 16.36 7.50
N GLU A 47 0.79 17.36 6.76
CA GLU A 47 1.56 17.97 5.65
C GLU A 47 2.93 18.43 6.14
N VAL A 48 2.95 19.28 7.17
CA VAL A 48 4.19 19.88 7.69
C VAL A 48 5.13 18.80 8.25
N SER A 49 4.60 17.87 9.04
CA SER A 49 5.38 16.82 9.70
C SER A 49 5.89 15.74 8.74
N THR A 50 5.28 15.60 7.56
CA THR A 50 5.69 14.62 6.54
C THR A 50 6.48 15.23 5.38
N ARG A 51 6.89 16.51 5.49
CA ARG A 51 7.84 17.14 4.56
C ARG A 51 9.14 16.33 4.50
N GLY A 52 9.72 16.21 3.31
CA GLY A 52 10.82 15.28 3.03
C GLY A 52 10.38 13.95 2.40
N GLN A 53 9.07 13.65 2.39
CA GLN A 53 8.51 12.50 1.68
C GLN A 53 9.21 11.18 2.03
N THR A 54 9.88 10.53 1.07
CA THR A 54 10.52 9.23 1.24
C THR A 54 11.68 9.23 2.23
N SER A 55 12.29 10.38 2.52
CA SER A 55 13.33 10.51 3.54
C SER A 55 12.76 10.68 4.95
N ASN A 56 11.43 10.83 5.08
CA ASN A 56 10.74 11.00 6.35
C ASN A 56 9.98 9.72 6.72
N ASP A 57 10.28 9.15 7.88
CA ASP A 57 9.64 7.90 8.30
C ASP A 57 8.16 8.07 8.66
N LEU A 58 7.75 9.25 9.17
CA LEU A 58 6.34 9.56 9.41
C LEU A 58 5.55 9.59 8.10
N TRP A 59 6.15 10.06 7.01
CA TRP A 59 5.51 10.03 5.69
C TRP A 59 5.25 8.58 5.25
N LYS A 60 6.20 7.66 5.50
CA LYS A 60 6.03 6.23 5.16
C LYS A 60 4.91 5.60 5.98
N GLU A 61 4.86 5.89 7.28
CA GLU A 61 3.83 5.39 8.18
C GLU A 61 2.43 5.86 7.79
N HIS A 62 2.25 7.16 7.54
CA HIS A 62 0.96 7.68 7.10
C HIS A 62 0.54 7.07 5.75
N ARG A 63 1.49 6.93 4.82
CA ARG A 63 1.21 6.48 3.46
C ARG A 63 0.99 4.97 3.34
N SER A 64 1.53 4.15 4.24
CA SER A 64 1.25 2.70 4.26
C SER A 64 -0.19 2.36 4.59
N ASN A 65 -0.87 3.24 5.32
CA ASN A 65 -2.24 3.04 5.78
C ASN A 65 -3.27 3.72 4.85
N MET A 66 -2.82 4.38 3.78
CA MET A 66 -3.67 5.21 2.92
C MET A 66 -3.67 4.77 1.46
N LEU A 67 -4.83 4.94 0.82
CA LEU A 67 -4.97 4.86 -0.62
C LEU A 67 -4.48 6.17 -1.25
N THR A 68 -3.28 6.15 -1.82
CA THR A 68 -2.69 7.37 -2.40
C THR A 68 -3.21 7.62 -3.81
N ALA A 69 -3.21 8.89 -4.25
CA ALA A 69 -3.58 9.23 -5.62
C ALA A 69 -2.77 8.46 -6.69
N SER A 70 -1.47 8.23 -6.43
CA SER A 70 -0.59 7.45 -7.31
C SER A 70 -1.03 5.98 -7.44
N ASN A 71 -1.64 5.41 -6.41
CA ASN A 71 -2.05 4.01 -6.35
C ASN A 71 -3.54 3.82 -6.69
N PHE A 72 -4.33 4.88 -6.57
CA PHE A 72 -5.77 4.88 -6.82
C PHE A 72 -6.13 4.37 -8.22
N GLY A 73 -5.39 4.83 -9.25
CA GLY A 73 -5.62 4.39 -10.62
C GLY A 73 -5.45 2.88 -10.81
N THR A 74 -4.54 2.25 -10.06
CA THR A 74 -4.31 0.80 -10.10
C THR A 74 -5.48 0.03 -9.50
N VAL A 75 -6.12 0.58 -8.46
CA VAL A 75 -7.32 -0.01 -7.84
C VAL A 75 -8.51 0.11 -8.78
N CYS A 76 -8.76 1.29 -9.34
CA CYS A 76 -9.88 1.50 -10.25
C CYS A 76 -9.79 0.64 -11.52
N LYS A 77 -8.57 0.34 -11.98
CA LYS A 77 -8.31 -0.47 -13.19
C LYS A 77 -8.22 -1.98 -12.89
N LEU A 78 -8.47 -2.41 -11.65
CA LEU A 78 -8.38 -3.81 -11.30
C LEU A 78 -9.44 -4.61 -12.07
N ARG A 79 -8.99 -5.62 -12.81
CA ARG A 79 -9.91 -6.57 -13.48
C ARG A 79 -10.67 -7.36 -12.42
N LYS A 80 -11.96 -7.63 -12.66
CA LYS A 80 -12.82 -8.46 -11.78
C LYS A 80 -12.24 -9.85 -11.50
N THR A 81 -11.39 -10.36 -12.38
CA THR A 81 -10.73 -11.67 -12.26
C THR A 81 -9.44 -11.64 -11.43
N THR A 82 -8.94 -10.45 -11.07
CA THR A 82 -7.73 -10.30 -10.27
C THR A 82 -8.07 -10.39 -8.79
N ASP A 83 -7.37 -11.25 -8.06
CA ASP A 83 -7.49 -11.34 -6.60
C ASP A 83 -7.13 -10.00 -5.93
N PRO A 84 -8.03 -9.40 -5.13
CA PRO A 84 -7.76 -8.17 -4.39
C PRO A 84 -6.52 -8.22 -3.50
N LYS A 85 -6.10 -9.41 -3.04
CA LYS A 85 -4.85 -9.58 -2.28
C LYS A 85 -3.61 -9.11 -3.04
N ARG A 86 -3.67 -9.10 -4.37
CA ARG A 86 -2.59 -8.57 -5.22
C ARG A 86 -2.39 -7.07 -5.04
N LEU A 87 -3.43 -6.34 -4.61
CA LEU A 87 -3.32 -4.92 -4.28
C LEU A 87 -2.40 -4.71 -3.09
N LEU A 88 -2.49 -5.53 -2.03
CA LEU A 88 -1.60 -5.42 -0.86
C LEU A 88 -0.13 -5.47 -1.28
N ILE A 89 0.22 -6.39 -2.19
CA ILE A 89 1.59 -6.48 -2.74
C ILE A 89 1.98 -5.18 -3.44
N ILE A 90 1.10 -4.58 -4.23
CA ILE A 90 1.38 -3.32 -4.94
C ILE A 90 1.60 -2.18 -3.93
N TYR A 91 0.77 -2.09 -2.89
CA TYR A 91 0.89 -1.09 -1.83
C TYR A 91 2.20 -1.24 -1.05
N TYR A 92 2.51 -2.44 -0.57
CA TYR A 92 3.73 -2.70 0.20
C TYR A 92 5.02 -2.74 -0.64
N PHE A 93 4.96 -2.86 -1.96
CA PHE A 93 6.18 -2.94 -2.80
C PHE A 93 6.55 -1.59 -3.42
N HIS A 94 5.57 -0.82 -3.92
CA HIS A 94 5.83 0.51 -4.50
C HIS A 94 6.25 1.55 -3.46
N LEU A 95 5.84 1.38 -2.20
CA LEU A 95 6.28 2.25 -1.11
C LEU A 95 7.78 2.11 -0.78
N PHE A 96 8.44 1.01 -1.20
CA PHE A 96 9.78 0.65 -0.70
C PHE A 96 10.86 0.43 -1.77
N THR A 97 10.54 0.39 -3.08
CA THR A 97 11.52 -0.07 -4.10
C THR A 97 11.56 0.73 -5.40
N ASP A 98 10.89 1.88 -5.52
CA ASP A 98 10.70 2.47 -6.85
C ASP A 98 11.92 3.27 -7.36
N GLN A 99 12.73 2.61 -8.20
CA GLN A 99 13.89 3.19 -8.90
C GLN A 99 13.49 4.29 -9.90
N SER A 100 12.21 4.36 -10.25
CA SER A 100 11.61 5.41 -11.08
C SER A 100 11.59 6.78 -10.40
N LEU A 101 11.40 6.81 -9.07
CA LEU A 101 11.44 8.04 -8.26
C LEU A 101 12.84 8.67 -8.29
N GLN A 102 13.89 7.85 -8.22
CA GLN A 102 15.28 8.33 -8.26
C GLN A 102 15.65 9.04 -9.55
N ASN A 103 15.01 8.68 -10.67
CA ASN A 103 15.22 9.34 -11.95
C ASN A 103 14.35 10.60 -12.10
N GLY A 104 13.15 10.61 -11.53
CA GLY A 104 12.29 11.80 -11.45
C GLY A 104 12.89 12.91 -10.60
N ASP A 105 13.43 12.58 -9.43
CA ASP A 105 14.09 13.55 -8.53
C ASP A 105 15.31 14.21 -9.19
N LYS A 106 16.07 13.46 -9.99
CA LYS A 106 17.19 14.01 -10.76
C LYS A 106 16.73 15.03 -11.80
N ILE A 107 15.63 14.75 -12.51
CA ILE A 107 15.07 15.66 -13.52
C ILE A 107 14.47 16.91 -12.86
N MET A 108 13.75 16.75 -11.75
CA MET A 108 13.14 17.88 -11.04
C MET A 108 14.17 18.80 -10.38
N ASN A 109 15.30 18.27 -9.91
CA ASN A 109 16.42 19.07 -9.39
C ASN A 109 17.22 19.77 -10.50
N LEU A 110 17.16 19.28 -11.75
CA LEU A 110 17.77 19.92 -12.93
C LEU A 110 16.93 21.08 -13.50
N LEU A 111 15.64 21.14 -13.16
CA LEU A 111 14.68 22.13 -13.65
C LEU A 111 14.39 23.24 -12.62
N ARG A 112 15.13 23.27 -11.52
CA ARG A 112 14.99 24.22 -10.41
C ARG A 112 16.21 25.13 -10.36
#